data_AF-A9ETG6-F1
#
_entry.id   AF-A9ETG6-F1
#
_cell.length_a   1.000
_cell.length_b   1.000
_cell.length_c   1.000
_cell.angle_alpha   90.00
_cell.angle_beta   90.00
_cell.angle_gamma   90.00
#
_symmetry.space_group_name_H-M   'P 1'
#
loop_
_entity.id
_entity.type
_entity.pdbx_description
1 polymer ?
#
loop_
_entity_poly.entity_id
_entity_poly.type
_entity_poly.pdbx_seq_one_letter_code
_entity_poly.pdbx_strand_id
1 'polypeptide(L)'
;MTSAAPITAPRRRRGRRAAALGLVCLALLSPSWLHAQDDSTTRALRLQFAQGLTLEIAGRWADALDRFEAIARRRPTANVTYHIGLCHERLGRLRTAERTYHNARAIADADANARKASQGVLAEIDARLEDLEGRMPRIVLNLAGATDGVTLLLDGVVTQPSRAIRVDPGPHVAVALRHGIPVAASAFSSHERRTRFVTLTVHPGALRVSSVSRP
;
A
#
# COMPACT_ATOMS: atom_id res chain seq x y z
N MET A 1 67.06 -82.64 -33.94
CA MET A 1 66.73 -82.90 -35.35
C MET A 1 65.33 -82.33 -35.59
N THR A 2 65.29 -81.08 -36.07
CA THR A 2 64.77 -80.72 -37.42
C THR A 2 63.29 -81.03 -37.54
N SER A 3 62.40 -80.04 -37.57
CA SER A 3 61.91 -79.37 -38.80
C SER A 3 60.44 -79.01 -38.48
N ALA A 4 59.75 -77.97 -38.93
CA ALA A 4 59.98 -76.74 -39.66
C ALA A 4 58.69 -75.93 -39.46
N ALA A 5 58.79 -74.59 -39.41
CA ALA A 5 57.65 -73.73 -39.64
C ALA A 5 57.32 -73.69 -41.14
N PRO A 6 56.06 -73.39 -41.50
CA PRO A 6 55.86 -72.50 -42.64
C PRO A 6 54.97 -71.31 -42.28
N ILE A 7 55.40 -70.15 -42.78
CA ILE A 7 54.68 -68.88 -42.80
C ILE A 7 53.83 -68.86 -44.07
N THR A 8 52.53 -68.60 -43.95
CA THR A 8 51.74 -68.11 -45.10
C THR A 8 50.55 -67.26 -44.63
N ALA A 9 50.62 -65.95 -44.91
CA ALA A 9 49.46 -65.06 -45.02
C ALA A 9 48.84 -65.22 -46.43
N PRO A 10 47.85 -64.42 -46.91
CA PRO A 10 46.84 -63.58 -46.26
C PRO A 10 45.41 -63.91 -46.80
N ARG A 11 44.33 -63.34 -46.24
CA ARG A 11 43.15 -62.93 -47.04
C ARG A 11 42.15 -62.08 -46.27
N ARG A 12 42.02 -60.83 -46.71
CA ARG A 12 40.92 -59.90 -46.39
C ARG A 12 39.58 -60.43 -46.95
N ARG A 13 38.50 -60.28 -46.18
CA ARG A 13 37.15 -59.85 -46.64
C ARG A 13 36.26 -59.55 -45.42
N ARG A 14 36.02 -58.27 -45.15
CA ARG A 14 34.73 -57.57 -45.28
C ARG A 14 33.58 -58.19 -44.44
N GLY A 15 33.33 -57.58 -43.28
CA GLY A 15 32.05 -57.63 -42.59
C GLY A 15 31.70 -56.22 -42.09
N ARG A 16 30.69 -55.61 -42.68
CA ARG A 16 30.11 -54.31 -42.30
C ARG A 16 29.39 -54.44 -40.96
N ARG A 17 29.43 -53.40 -40.10
CA ARG A 17 28.27 -52.65 -39.56
C ARG A 17 28.62 -51.91 -38.25
N ALA A 18 28.34 -50.61 -38.28
CA ALA A 18 27.88 -49.69 -37.23
C ALA A 18 28.09 -50.02 -35.74
N ALA A 19 28.63 -49.04 -34.99
CA ALA A 19 27.93 -48.40 -33.88
C ALA A 19 28.73 -47.18 -33.36
N ALA A 20 28.06 -46.03 -33.32
CA ALA A 20 28.47 -44.85 -32.56
C ALA A 20 27.89 -44.95 -31.12
N LEU A 21 28.40 -44.09 -30.21
CA LEU A 21 28.01 -43.74 -28.82
C LEU A 21 29.19 -44.00 -27.88
N GLY A 22 29.70 -43.08 -27.05
CA GLY A 22 29.19 -41.81 -26.54
C GLY A 22 29.24 -41.83 -25.01
N LEU A 23 29.86 -40.85 -24.35
CA LEU A 23 29.46 -40.36 -23.01
C LEU A 23 30.27 -39.12 -22.60
N VAL A 24 29.63 -37.98 -22.83
CA VAL A 24 29.93 -36.65 -22.28
C VAL A 24 29.45 -36.64 -20.82
N CYS A 25 30.34 -36.39 -19.86
CA CYS A 25 29.98 -36.13 -18.47
C CYS A 25 29.51 -34.67 -18.31
N LEU A 26 28.21 -34.42 -18.54
CA LEU A 26 27.60 -33.11 -18.32
C LEU A 26 26.88 -33.07 -16.96
N ALA A 27 27.46 -32.29 -16.04
CA ALA A 27 26.88 -31.59 -14.89
C ALA A 27 25.47 -32.01 -14.40
N LEU A 28 25.42 -32.76 -13.29
CA LEU A 28 24.28 -32.82 -12.37
C LEU A 28 24.42 -31.70 -11.32
N LEU A 29 24.25 -30.43 -11.72
CA LEU A 29 23.99 -29.35 -10.76
C LEU A 29 22.47 -29.25 -10.57
N SER A 30 21.94 -30.02 -9.61
CA SER A 30 20.55 -29.90 -9.18
C SER A 30 20.35 -28.56 -8.45
N PRO A 31 19.39 -27.70 -8.86
CA PRO A 31 19.13 -26.40 -8.22
C PRO A 31 18.32 -26.53 -6.92
N SER A 32 18.77 -27.38 -5.99
CA SER A 32 18.12 -27.64 -4.70
C SER A 32 18.16 -26.45 -3.73
N TRP A 33 19.08 -25.51 -3.97
CA TRP A 33 19.36 -24.37 -3.10
C TRP A 33 18.30 -23.27 -3.22
N LEU A 34 17.63 -23.18 -4.36
CA LEU A 34 16.65 -22.12 -4.65
C LEU A 34 15.34 -22.29 -3.85
N HIS A 35 14.94 -23.53 -3.55
CA HIS A 35 13.69 -23.81 -2.81
C HIS A 35 13.86 -23.71 -1.29
N ALA A 36 15.04 -24.06 -0.75
CA ALA A 36 15.28 -24.04 0.69
C ALA A 36 15.33 -22.61 1.28
N GLN A 37 15.86 -21.65 0.52
CA GLN A 37 15.95 -20.25 0.92
C GLN A 37 14.57 -19.57 0.96
N ASP A 38 13.69 -19.91 0.01
CA ASP A 38 12.32 -19.36 -0.06
C ASP A 38 11.43 -19.86 1.09
N ASP A 39 11.57 -21.13 1.48
CA ASP A 39 10.85 -21.69 2.63
C ASP A 39 11.26 -21.06 3.96
N SER A 40 12.57 -20.87 4.19
CA SER A 40 13.07 -20.22 5.42
C SER A 40 12.63 -18.75 5.51
N THR A 41 12.66 -18.02 4.40
CA THR A 41 12.20 -16.62 4.33
C THR A 41 10.71 -16.52 4.56
N THR A 42 9.92 -17.43 3.97
CA THR A 42 8.48 -17.49 4.16
C THR A 42 8.11 -17.84 5.61
N ARG A 43 8.82 -18.81 6.23
CA ARG A 43 8.64 -19.13 7.66
C ARG A 43 8.95 -17.93 8.55
N ALA A 44 10.04 -17.21 8.28
CA ALA A 44 10.37 -15.99 9.01
C ALA A 44 9.24 -14.95 8.91
N LEU A 45 8.72 -14.67 7.71
CA LEU A 45 7.61 -13.73 7.53
C LEU A 45 6.33 -14.15 8.28
N ARG A 46 6.01 -15.45 8.33
CA ARG A 46 4.87 -15.95 9.11
C ARG A 46 5.03 -15.71 10.61
N LEU A 47 6.25 -15.90 11.14
CA LEU A 47 6.55 -15.59 12.54
C LEU A 47 6.43 -14.08 12.81
N GLN A 48 6.95 -13.25 11.91
CA GLN A 48 6.80 -11.80 12.02
C GLN A 48 5.33 -11.36 11.98
N PHE A 49 4.51 -12.01 11.16
CA PHE A 49 3.08 -11.77 11.07
C PHE A 49 2.36 -12.14 12.38
N ALA A 50 2.66 -13.31 12.96
CA ALA A 50 2.09 -13.73 14.25
C ALA A 50 2.45 -12.75 15.39
N GLN A 51 3.64 -12.17 15.36
CA GLN A 51 4.03 -11.11 16.29
C GLN A 51 3.25 -9.82 16.05
N GLY A 52 3.00 -9.45 14.79
CA GLY A 52 2.10 -8.34 14.45
C GLY A 52 0.70 -8.53 15.06
N LEU A 53 0.11 -9.72 14.91
CA LEU A 53 -1.18 -10.06 15.52
C LEU A 53 -1.14 -9.95 17.05
N THR A 54 -0.04 -10.36 17.67
CA THR A 54 0.13 -10.24 19.13
C THR A 54 0.14 -8.76 19.56
N LEU A 55 0.75 -7.88 18.77
CA LEU A 55 0.74 -6.44 19.02
C LEU A 55 -0.66 -5.83 18.85
N GLU A 56 -1.43 -6.28 17.85
CA GLU A 56 -2.84 -5.88 17.69
C GLU A 56 -3.69 -6.28 18.89
N ILE A 57 -3.57 -7.53 19.35
CA ILE A 57 -4.28 -8.04 20.53
C ILE A 57 -3.91 -7.22 21.78
N ALA A 58 -2.63 -6.82 21.90
CA ALA A 58 -2.16 -5.96 22.97
C ALA A 58 -2.56 -4.48 22.83
N GLY A 59 -3.27 -4.09 21.76
CA GLY A 59 -3.64 -2.71 21.48
C GLY A 59 -2.49 -1.80 21.07
N ARG A 60 -1.32 -2.38 20.75
CA ARG A 60 -0.10 -1.67 20.32
C ARG A 60 -0.14 -1.40 18.82
N TRP A 61 -1.12 -0.60 18.39
CA TRP A 61 -1.43 -0.40 16.97
C TRP A 61 -0.30 0.23 16.16
N ALA A 62 0.48 1.15 16.74
CA ALA A 62 1.61 1.77 16.05
C ALA A 62 2.75 0.76 15.79
N ASP A 63 3.09 -0.05 16.80
CA ASP A 63 4.11 -1.09 16.66
C ASP A 63 3.66 -2.20 15.70
N ALA A 64 2.37 -2.55 15.74
CA ALA A 64 1.77 -3.50 14.81
C ALA A 64 1.84 -2.98 13.37
N LEU A 65 1.51 -1.70 13.15
CA LEU A 65 1.60 -1.05 11.85
C LEU A 65 3.02 -1.15 11.27
N ASP A 66 4.03 -0.74 12.03
CA ASP A 66 5.43 -0.80 11.60
C ASP A 66 5.83 -2.24 11.21
N ARG A 67 5.34 -3.23 11.98
CA ARG A 67 5.59 -4.65 11.73
C ARG A 67 4.95 -5.12 10.42
N PHE A 68 3.69 -4.82 10.19
CA PHE A 68 2.98 -5.25 8.98
C PHE A 68 3.50 -4.53 7.75
N GLU A 69 3.85 -3.25 7.83
CA GLU A 69 4.49 -2.53 6.72
C GLU A 69 5.83 -3.15 6.33
N ALA A 70 6.63 -3.58 7.31
CA ALA A 70 7.88 -4.29 7.04
C ALA A 70 7.66 -5.63 6.31
N ILE A 71 6.58 -6.35 6.65
CA ILE A 71 6.18 -7.57 5.95
C ILE A 71 5.70 -7.24 4.54
N ALA A 72 4.84 -6.22 4.38
CA ALA A 72 4.27 -5.82 3.09
C ALA A 72 5.32 -5.37 2.09
N ARG A 73 6.41 -4.73 2.53
CA ARG A 73 7.57 -4.39 1.68
C ARG A 73 8.22 -5.61 1.04
N ARG A 74 8.16 -6.78 1.70
CA ARG A 74 8.74 -8.03 1.21
C ARG A 74 7.73 -8.88 0.45
N ARG A 75 6.52 -8.99 0.98
CA ARG A 75 5.44 -9.82 0.43
C ARG A 75 4.09 -9.13 0.64
N PRO A 76 3.67 -8.26 -0.29
CA PRO A 76 2.37 -7.62 -0.21
C PRO A 76 1.29 -8.67 -0.49
N THR A 77 0.47 -8.94 0.52
CA THR A 77 -0.70 -9.82 0.39
C THR A 77 -1.93 -9.09 0.91
N ALA A 78 -3.11 -9.42 0.41
CA ALA A 78 -4.35 -8.80 0.87
C ALA A 78 -4.53 -8.90 2.39
N ASN A 79 -4.16 -10.03 2.99
CA ASN A 79 -4.22 -10.24 4.43
C ASN A 79 -3.31 -9.28 5.20
N VAL A 80 -2.03 -9.15 4.81
CA VAL A 80 -1.11 -8.20 5.45
C VAL A 80 -1.60 -6.76 5.28
N THR A 81 -2.06 -6.40 4.08
CA THR A 81 -2.57 -5.04 3.80
C THR A 81 -3.86 -4.75 4.57
N TYR A 82 -4.72 -5.74 4.81
CA TYR A 82 -5.89 -5.59 5.69
C TYR A 82 -5.47 -5.21 7.11
N HIS A 83 -4.50 -5.90 7.70
CA HIS A 83 -4.01 -5.58 9.05
C HIS A 83 -3.36 -4.19 9.14
N ILE A 84 -2.68 -3.73 8.07
CA ILE A 84 -2.22 -2.33 7.97
C ILE A 84 -3.42 -1.37 8.00
N GLY A 85 -4.50 -1.67 7.26
CA GLY A 85 -5.75 -0.92 7.29
C GLY A 85 -6.37 -0.87 8.68
N LEU A 86 -6.45 -2.01 9.36
CA LEU A 86 -6.96 -2.14 10.72
C LEU A 86 -6.16 -1.29 11.71
N CYS A 87 -4.83 -1.31 11.61
CA CYS A 87 -3.97 -0.47 12.44
C CYS A 87 -4.24 1.02 12.19
N HIS A 88 -4.37 1.45 10.94
CA HIS A 88 -4.72 2.84 10.63
C HIS A 88 -6.08 3.25 11.21
N GLU A 89 -7.08 2.37 11.10
CA GLU A 89 -8.42 2.60 11.64
C GLU A 89 -8.37 2.79 13.16
N ARG A 90 -7.63 1.93 13.87
CA ARG A 90 -7.49 1.99 15.33
C ARG A 90 -6.67 3.20 15.81
N LEU A 91 -5.83 3.75 14.94
CA LEU A 91 -5.10 5.00 15.17
C LEU A 91 -5.92 6.25 14.79
N GLY A 92 -7.18 6.10 14.37
CA GLY A 92 -8.05 7.22 13.97
C GLY A 92 -7.74 7.79 12.57
N ARG A 93 -6.89 7.12 11.78
CA ARG A 93 -6.49 7.55 10.42
C ARG A 93 -7.47 6.97 9.39
N LEU A 94 -8.75 7.27 9.54
CA LEU A 94 -9.86 6.59 8.85
C LEU A 94 -9.79 6.66 7.31
N ARG A 95 -9.43 7.80 6.72
CA ARG A 95 -9.19 7.98 5.28
C ARG A 95 -8.04 7.11 4.78
N THR A 96 -6.99 6.99 5.59
CA THR A 96 -5.86 6.14 5.25
C THR A 96 -6.28 4.67 5.34
N ALA A 97 -7.05 4.30 6.36
CA ALA A 97 -7.64 2.96 6.48
C ALA A 97 -8.53 2.60 5.28
N GLU A 98 -9.46 3.49 4.89
CA GLU A 98 -10.36 3.31 3.72
C GLU A 98 -9.54 3.01 2.46
N ARG A 99 -8.54 3.85 2.15
CA ARG A 99 -7.65 3.63 1.01
C ARG A 99 -6.89 2.31 1.10
N THR A 100 -6.39 1.96 2.28
CA THR A 100 -5.62 0.73 2.51
C THR A 100 -6.49 -0.52 2.36
N TYR A 101 -7.74 -0.49 2.83
CA TYR A 101 -8.70 -1.57 2.62
C TYR A 101 -9.06 -1.76 1.13
N HIS A 102 -9.26 -0.67 0.39
CA HIS A 102 -9.42 -0.75 -1.07
C HIS A 102 -8.20 -1.36 -1.75
N ASN A 103 -6.98 -1.02 -1.30
CA ASN A 103 -5.76 -1.64 -1.82
C ASN A 103 -5.69 -3.14 -1.48
N ALA A 104 -6.05 -3.54 -0.26
CA ALA A 104 -6.13 -4.95 0.12
C ALA A 104 -7.10 -5.74 -0.78
N ARG A 105 -8.26 -5.14 -1.10
CA ARG A 105 -9.23 -5.71 -2.04
C ARG A 105 -8.67 -5.83 -3.46
N ALA A 106 -7.99 -4.79 -3.95
CA ALA A 106 -7.34 -4.82 -5.25
C ALA A 106 -6.27 -5.93 -5.35
N ILE A 107 -5.50 -6.16 -4.29
CA ILE A 107 -4.54 -7.28 -4.22
C ILE A 107 -5.26 -8.63 -4.24
N ALA A 108 -6.37 -8.76 -3.51
CA ALA A 108 -7.17 -9.98 -3.52
C ALA A 108 -7.81 -10.26 -4.89
N ASP A 109 -8.18 -9.21 -5.62
CA ASP A 109 -8.83 -9.30 -6.94
C ASP A 109 -7.83 -9.41 -8.11
N ALA A 110 -6.53 -9.46 -7.83
CA ALA A 110 -5.49 -9.53 -8.86
C ALA A 110 -5.62 -10.79 -9.75
N ASP A 111 -5.93 -11.95 -9.15
CA ASP A 111 -6.22 -13.19 -9.86
C ASP A 111 -7.04 -14.17 -8.99
N ALA A 112 -7.48 -15.29 -9.59
CA ALA A 112 -8.31 -16.29 -8.92
C ALA A 112 -7.62 -16.98 -7.73
N ASN A 113 -6.30 -17.19 -7.78
CA ASN A 113 -5.54 -17.79 -6.69
C ASN A 113 -5.39 -16.81 -5.52
N ALA A 114 -5.07 -15.54 -5.82
CA ALA A 114 -5.03 -14.46 -4.83
C ALA A 114 -6.39 -14.29 -4.15
N ARG A 115 -7.47 -14.33 -4.92
CA ARG A 115 -8.83 -14.23 -4.40
C ARG A 115 -9.18 -15.39 -3.49
N LYS A 116 -8.86 -16.62 -3.90
CA LYS A 116 -9.04 -17.83 -3.07
C LYS A 116 -8.23 -17.75 -1.77
N ALA A 117 -6.98 -17.30 -1.84
CA ALA A 117 -6.12 -17.14 -0.66
C ALA A 117 -6.60 -16.04 0.31
N SER A 118 -7.39 -15.09 -0.19
CA SER A 118 -7.87 -13.92 0.56
C SER A 118 -9.34 -14.03 0.96
N GLN A 119 -10.00 -15.15 0.68
CA GLN A 119 -11.45 -15.31 0.88
C GLN A 119 -11.88 -15.04 2.33
N GLY A 120 -11.04 -15.41 3.30
CA GLY A 120 -11.31 -15.18 4.72
C GLY A 120 -11.26 -13.71 5.16
N VAL A 121 -10.60 -12.83 4.40
CA VAL A 121 -10.46 -11.40 4.77
C VAL A 121 -11.34 -10.47 3.95
N LEU A 122 -11.84 -10.91 2.79
CA LEU A 122 -12.67 -10.09 1.92
C LEU A 122 -13.98 -9.62 2.56
N ALA A 123 -14.64 -10.51 3.31
CA ALA A 123 -15.86 -10.17 4.04
C ALA A 123 -15.58 -9.12 5.14
N GLU A 124 -14.45 -9.24 5.82
CA GLU A 124 -14.00 -8.27 6.82
C GLU A 124 -13.67 -6.91 6.19
N ILE A 125 -13.01 -6.89 5.03
CA ILE A 125 -12.73 -5.66 4.28
C ILE A 125 -14.03 -4.94 3.94
N ASP A 126 -15.00 -5.64 3.38
CA ASP A 126 -16.28 -5.05 2.95
C ASP A 126 -17.04 -4.49 4.18
N ALA A 127 -17.11 -5.24 5.29
CA ALA A 127 -17.74 -4.79 6.53
C ALA A 127 -17.05 -3.55 7.14
N ARG A 128 -15.71 -3.48 7.08
CA ARG A 128 -14.94 -2.34 7.59
C ARG A 128 -15.15 -1.09 6.75
N LEU A 129 -15.19 -1.23 5.42
CA LEU A 129 -15.47 -0.11 4.52
C LEU A 129 -16.85 0.50 4.79
N GLU A 130 -17.86 -0.34 5.02
CA GLU A 130 -19.21 0.11 5.38
C GLU A 130 -19.23 0.84 6.75
N ASP A 131 -18.59 0.30 7.78
CA ASP A 131 -18.49 0.97 9.10
C ASP A 131 -17.74 2.31 9.01
N LEU A 132 -16.64 2.36 8.24
CA LEU A 132 -15.86 3.57 8.05
C LEU A 132 -16.69 4.70 7.42
N GLU A 133 -17.53 4.40 6.42
CA GLU A 133 -18.36 5.41 5.77
C GLU A 133 -19.27 6.14 6.78
N GLY A 134 -19.86 5.40 7.72
CA GLY A 134 -20.67 5.97 8.79
C GLY A 134 -19.86 6.74 9.83
N ARG A 135 -18.62 6.33 10.09
CA ARG A 135 -17.73 6.92 11.10
C ARG A 135 -17.07 8.23 10.69
N MET A 136 -16.85 8.43 9.40
CA MET A 136 -16.10 9.58 8.92
C MET A 136 -16.80 10.91 9.28
N PRO A 137 -16.12 11.80 10.03
CA PRO A 137 -16.60 13.15 10.24
C PRO A 137 -16.82 13.89 8.92
N ARG A 138 -17.82 14.76 8.91
CA ARG A 138 -18.11 15.65 7.78
C ARG A 138 -17.90 17.10 8.20
N ILE A 139 -17.10 17.84 7.44
CA ILE A 139 -16.89 19.27 7.67
C ILE A 139 -17.56 20.04 6.55
N VAL A 140 -18.37 21.02 6.92
CA VAL A 140 -18.94 22.00 6.00
C VAL A 140 -18.33 23.34 6.33
N LEU A 141 -17.55 23.88 5.39
CA LEU A 141 -16.93 25.20 5.53
C LEU A 141 -17.79 26.26 4.86
N ASN A 142 -18.06 27.36 5.57
CA ASN A 142 -18.79 28.50 5.06
C ASN A 142 -17.89 29.74 5.07
N LEU A 143 -18.13 30.65 4.13
CA LEU A 143 -17.47 31.95 4.10
C LEU A 143 -18.51 33.04 4.38
N ALA A 144 -18.12 34.06 5.13
CA ALA A 144 -18.93 35.23 5.41
C ALA A 144 -18.11 36.53 5.23
N GLY A 145 -18.77 37.64 4.90
CA GLY A 145 -18.11 38.95 4.72
C GLY A 145 -17.59 39.18 3.30
N ALA A 146 -16.39 39.75 3.17
CA ALA A 146 -15.79 40.08 1.88
C ALA A 146 -15.17 38.81 1.25
N THR A 147 -15.93 38.03 0.50
CA THR A 147 -15.50 36.71 0.02
C THR A 147 -14.94 36.71 -1.41
N ASP A 148 -14.99 37.85 -2.10
CA ASP A 148 -14.51 37.96 -3.48
C ASP A 148 -13.01 37.65 -3.58
N GLY A 149 -12.65 36.81 -4.55
CA GLY A 149 -11.27 36.38 -4.78
C GLY A 149 -10.67 35.50 -3.67
N VAL A 150 -11.51 34.96 -2.77
CA VAL A 150 -11.05 34.09 -1.69
C VAL A 150 -10.94 32.64 -2.15
N THR A 151 -9.79 32.02 -1.89
CA THR A 151 -9.57 30.58 -2.00
C THR A 151 -9.70 29.96 -0.61
N LEU A 152 -10.50 28.91 -0.47
CA LEU A 152 -10.74 28.22 0.79
C LEU A 152 -9.94 26.92 0.83
N LEU A 153 -9.28 26.64 1.96
CA LEU A 153 -8.50 25.44 2.19
C LEU A 153 -8.98 24.74 3.46
N LEU A 154 -9.00 23.41 3.42
CA LEU A 154 -9.13 22.54 4.59
C LEU A 154 -7.89 21.65 4.65
N ASP A 155 -7.11 21.75 5.72
CA ASP A 155 -5.86 21.02 5.92
C ASP A 155 -4.89 21.18 4.73
N GLY A 156 -4.84 22.39 4.17
CA GLY A 156 -3.99 22.72 3.02
C GLY A 156 -4.54 22.30 1.66
N VAL A 157 -5.71 21.65 1.60
CA VAL A 157 -6.36 21.24 0.34
C VAL A 157 -7.42 22.26 -0.05
N VAL A 158 -7.34 22.79 -1.28
CA VAL A 158 -8.34 23.71 -1.83
C VAL A 158 -9.72 23.03 -1.88
N THR A 159 -10.73 23.74 -1.39
CA THR A 159 -12.10 23.23 -1.31
C THR A 159 -13.13 24.29 -1.63
N GLN A 160 -14.38 23.85 -1.82
CA GLN A 160 -15.52 24.70 -2.11
C GLN A 160 -16.35 24.94 -0.83
N PRO A 161 -16.89 26.15 -0.63
CA PRO A 161 -17.78 26.42 0.48
C PRO A 161 -19.08 25.61 0.37
N SER A 162 -19.76 25.40 1.50
CA SER A 162 -21.05 24.69 1.63
C SER A 162 -21.04 23.22 1.20
N ARG A 163 -19.89 22.67 0.78
CA ARG A 163 -19.72 21.26 0.47
C ARG A 163 -19.35 20.49 1.74
N ALA A 164 -20.02 19.36 1.97
CA ALA A 164 -19.62 18.42 3.02
C ALA A 164 -18.36 17.66 2.57
N ILE A 165 -17.30 17.75 3.37
CA ILE A 165 -16.01 17.13 3.12
C ILE A 165 -15.78 16.07 4.19
N ARG A 166 -15.49 14.82 3.78
CA ARG A 166 -15.09 13.76 4.71
C ARG A 166 -13.65 14.00 5.15
N VAL A 167 -13.42 13.97 6.46
CA VAL A 167 -12.09 14.15 7.07
C VAL A 167 -11.81 13.04 8.07
N ASP A 168 -10.55 12.92 8.50
CA ASP A 168 -10.20 12.07 9.64
C ASP A 168 -10.68 12.69 10.96
N PRO A 169 -11.00 11.92 12.01
CA PRO A 169 -11.21 12.46 13.34
C PRO A 169 -9.94 13.14 13.88
N GLY A 170 -10.12 14.21 14.65
CA GLY A 170 -9.02 14.93 15.29
C GLY A 170 -8.90 16.39 14.84
N PRO A 171 -7.72 17.02 15.00
CA PRO A 171 -7.53 18.44 14.74
C PRO A 171 -7.45 18.75 13.23
N HIS A 172 -8.08 19.85 12.83
CA HIS A 172 -8.09 20.38 11.48
C HIS A 172 -7.90 21.90 11.48
N VAL A 173 -7.48 22.42 10.33
CA VAL A 173 -7.35 23.86 10.10
C VAL A 173 -8.02 24.23 8.79
N ALA A 174 -8.96 25.17 8.86
CA ALA A 174 -9.53 25.82 7.69
C ALA A 174 -8.90 27.21 7.50
N VAL A 175 -8.53 27.54 6.26
CA VAL A 175 -7.86 28.80 5.92
C VAL A 175 -8.53 29.43 4.71
N ALA A 176 -8.83 30.72 4.78
CA ALA A 176 -9.23 31.54 3.65
C ALA A 176 -8.02 32.36 3.19
N LEU A 177 -7.64 32.24 1.92
CA LEU A 177 -6.58 33.02 1.28
C LEU A 177 -7.19 34.01 0.31
N ARG A 178 -6.66 35.24 0.25
CA ARG A 178 -6.93 36.19 -0.84
C ARG A 178 -5.60 36.53 -1.51
N HIS A 179 -5.50 36.29 -2.81
CA HIS A 179 -4.25 36.44 -3.56
C HIS A 179 -3.05 35.71 -2.90
N GLY A 180 -3.29 34.51 -2.36
CA GLY A 180 -2.28 33.71 -1.66
C GLY A 180 -1.97 34.13 -0.21
N ILE A 181 -2.58 35.22 0.29
CA ILE A 181 -2.36 35.72 1.65
C ILE A 181 -3.50 35.25 2.57
N PRO A 182 -3.22 34.65 3.74
CA PRO A 182 -4.26 34.31 4.72
C PRO A 182 -5.03 35.53 5.20
N VAL A 183 -6.36 35.51 5.00
CA VAL A 183 -7.29 36.56 5.43
C VAL A 183 -8.25 36.10 6.53
N ALA A 184 -8.41 34.78 6.72
CA ALA A 184 -9.06 34.20 7.88
C ALA A 184 -8.53 32.78 8.11
N ALA A 185 -8.52 32.32 9.36
CA ALA A 185 -8.20 30.94 9.71
C ALA A 185 -9.01 30.48 10.92
N SER A 186 -9.28 29.18 10.99
CA SER A 186 -9.98 28.56 12.11
C SER A 186 -9.44 27.17 12.36
N ALA A 187 -9.03 26.91 13.60
CA ALA A 187 -8.64 25.58 14.06
C ALA A 187 -9.80 24.94 14.82
N PHE A 188 -10.06 23.67 14.56
CA PHE A 188 -11.15 22.94 15.21
C PHE A 188 -10.88 21.43 15.25
N SER A 189 -11.58 20.71 16.12
CA SER A 189 -11.54 19.25 16.14
C SER A 189 -12.80 18.66 15.50
N SER A 190 -12.62 17.64 14.66
CA SER A 190 -13.67 16.77 14.18
C SER A 190 -13.79 15.55 15.11
N HIS A 191 -14.95 14.93 15.14
CA HIS A 191 -15.22 13.71 15.91
C HIS A 191 -15.99 12.74 15.02
N GLU A 192 -15.77 11.44 15.19
CA GLU A 192 -16.46 10.43 14.40
C GLU A 192 -17.98 10.63 14.41
N ARG A 193 -18.62 10.29 13.29
CA ARG A 193 -20.08 10.37 13.08
C ARG A 193 -20.69 11.77 13.22
N ARG A 194 -19.88 12.83 13.31
CA ARG A 194 -20.37 14.20 13.43
C ARG A 194 -20.20 14.99 12.14
N THR A 195 -21.21 15.78 11.84
CA THR A 195 -21.11 16.90 10.91
C THR A 195 -20.80 18.17 11.68
N ARG A 196 -19.76 18.90 11.29
CA ARG A 196 -19.40 20.19 11.88
C ARG A 196 -19.45 21.28 10.83
N PHE A 197 -20.13 22.37 11.16
CA PHE A 197 -20.18 23.59 10.36
C PHE A 197 -19.15 24.56 10.91
N VAL A 198 -18.31 25.12 10.04
CA VAL A 198 -17.28 26.10 10.41
C VAL A 198 -17.40 27.29 9.48
N THR A 199 -17.62 28.48 10.04
CA THR A 199 -17.71 29.72 9.27
C THR A 199 -16.42 30.51 9.43
N LEU A 200 -15.80 30.86 8.30
CA LEU A 200 -14.67 31.78 8.23
C LEU A 200 -15.19 33.15 7.82
N THR A 201 -15.12 34.11 8.75
CA THR A 201 -15.46 35.50 8.47
C THR A 201 -14.25 36.21 7.87
N VAL A 202 -14.37 36.66 6.63
CA VAL A 202 -13.34 37.39 5.91
C VAL A 202 -13.62 38.89 6.00
N HIS A 203 -12.71 39.62 6.63
CA HIS A 203 -12.79 41.07 6.68
C HIS A 203 -12.33 41.71 5.37
N PRO A 204 -12.87 42.89 5.00
CA PRO A 204 -12.35 43.66 3.87
C PRO A 204 -10.85 43.92 4.05
N GLY A 205 -10.06 43.71 3.00
CA GLY A 205 -8.66 44.15 3.01
C GLY A 205 -8.62 45.68 3.17
N ALA A 206 -7.69 46.19 3.98
CA ALA A 206 -7.48 47.62 4.10
C ALA A 206 -7.22 48.20 2.70
N LEU A 207 -8.16 48.99 2.19
CA LEU A 207 -7.93 49.79 1.00
C LEU A 207 -6.75 50.69 1.33
N ARG A 208 -5.60 50.49 0.68
CA ARG A 208 -4.55 51.51 0.67
C ARG A 208 -5.16 52.70 -0.05
N VAL A 209 -5.66 53.66 0.73
CA VAL A 209 -6.01 54.98 0.21
C VAL A 209 -4.68 55.61 -0.18
N SER A 210 -4.30 55.45 -1.45
CA SER A 210 -3.21 56.20 -2.05
C SER A 210 -3.61 57.67 -1.98
N SER A 211 -3.11 58.40 -1.00
CA SER A 211 -3.23 59.85 -0.94
C SER A 211 -2.48 60.41 -2.14
N VAL A 212 -3.19 60.66 -3.23
CA VAL A 212 -2.68 61.45 -4.35
C VAL A 212 -2.56 62.87 -3.84
N SER A 213 -1.34 63.28 -3.45
CA SER A 213 -1.01 64.68 -3.25
C SER A 213 -1.07 65.38 -4.61
N ARG A 214 -2.10 66.18 -4.84
CA ARG A 214 -2.13 67.11 -5.97
C ARG A 214 -1.21 68.31 -5.66
N PRO A 215 -0.29 68.70 -6.57
CA PRO A 215 0.30 70.03 -6.53
C PRO A 215 -0.72 71.10 -6.93
#